data_AF-A0A8C3IZJ6-F1
#
_entry.id   AF-A0A8C3IZJ6-F1
#
_cell.length_a   1.000
_cell.length_b   1.000
_cell.length_c   1.000
_cell.angle_alpha   90.00
_cell.angle_beta   90.00
_cell.angle_gamma   90.00
#
_symmetry.space_group_name_H-M   'P 1'
#
loop_
_entity.id
_entity.type
_entity.pdbx_description
1 polymer ?
#
loop_
_entity_poly.entity_id
_entity_poly.type
_entity_poly.pdbx_seq_one_letter_code
_entity_poly.pdbx_strand_id
1 'polypeptide(L)'
;MKNDLPVSLAGLSGPAGFLRSSEPLSLSPVPAPATSLLEEAADLLVVHLDFAAALDRCERGCESLASDPDCESSAEVKCSLCIVGIQALAEMNRWREVLSWVLQYYQVPERLPPKILELCILLYSTVKEPHVMLEVDSYWLRDLTNQSLPSYGTLMELHLLHVLLPLGQFVEAEELVQGCDAFNKEQQLEALRTINERRCQWVQQEETQSVPEEQPATAREKLLGSVSRKLLTILTVLRRALGSMSSHFCSSPYKKTLLAALIVCLVVVRLDPAAPTSLPFLYRLVQLCHQAWVAVFSPLYRPPVQD
;
A
#
# COMPACT_ATOMS: atom_id res chain seq x y z
N MET A 1 34.56 33.20 -56.16
CA MET A 1 35.88 33.06 -56.82
C MET A 1 36.92 33.30 -55.75
N LYS A 2 37.43 32.23 -55.13
CA LYS A 2 38.59 31.40 -55.53
C LYS A 2 39.88 31.93 -54.88
N ASN A 3 40.61 30.98 -54.31
CA ASN A 3 42.02 30.99 -53.93
C ASN A 3 42.31 31.43 -52.48
N ASP A 4 43.24 30.84 -51.75
CA ASP A 4 43.87 29.51 -51.71
C ASP A 4 44.79 29.60 -50.48
N LEU A 5 44.97 28.49 -49.77
CA LEU A 5 46.02 28.34 -48.76
C LEU A 5 47.42 28.52 -49.41
N PRO A 6 48.45 28.76 -48.59
CA PRO A 6 49.40 27.66 -48.50
C PRO A 6 49.91 27.35 -47.09
N VAL A 7 50.15 26.05 -46.97
CA VAL A 7 50.93 25.29 -45.99
C VAL A 7 52.32 25.89 -45.74
N SER A 8 52.76 25.86 -44.48
CA SER A 8 54.16 25.60 -44.16
C SER A 8 54.30 24.81 -42.85
N LEU A 9 54.86 23.60 -43.03
CA LEU A 9 55.48 22.75 -42.02
C LEU A 9 56.76 23.40 -41.49
N ALA A 10 57.01 23.28 -40.18
CA ALA A 10 58.23 22.68 -39.62
C ALA A 10 58.45 23.07 -38.14
N GLY A 11 59.00 22.13 -37.36
CA GLY A 11 59.77 22.41 -36.14
C GLY A 11 59.05 22.05 -34.85
N LEU A 12 59.13 20.82 -34.37
CA LEU A 12 60.21 20.26 -33.54
C LEU A 12 59.96 20.41 -32.02
N SER A 13 59.78 19.24 -31.40
CA SER A 13 60.16 18.85 -30.03
C SER A 13 59.69 19.67 -28.82
N GLY A 14 59.01 18.97 -27.90
CA GLY A 14 58.59 19.47 -26.58
C GLY A 14 59.74 19.77 -25.61
N PRO A 15 59.42 20.07 -24.34
CA PRO A 15 58.90 19.01 -23.47
C PRO A 15 57.67 19.39 -22.62
N ALA A 16 57.04 18.32 -22.15
CA ALA A 16 56.06 18.22 -21.09
C ALA A 16 56.09 19.36 -20.04
N GLY A 17 55.02 20.17 -20.04
CA GLY A 17 54.61 21.00 -18.93
C GLY A 17 53.12 20.78 -18.70
N PHE A 18 52.79 19.79 -17.87
CA PHE A 18 51.43 19.47 -17.45
C PHE A 18 50.91 20.60 -16.53
N LEU A 19 50.41 21.69 -17.10
CA LEU A 19 49.61 22.65 -16.35
C LEU A 19 48.16 22.15 -16.33
N ARG A 20 47.92 21.19 -15.44
CA ARG A 20 46.58 20.76 -15.06
C ARG A 20 45.98 21.89 -14.22
N SER A 21 45.21 22.75 -14.89
CA SER A 21 44.39 23.77 -14.24
C SER A 21 43.50 23.07 -13.20
N SER A 22 43.79 23.32 -11.92
CA SER A 22 42.96 22.90 -10.79
C SER A 22 42.10 24.09 -10.39
N GLU A 23 41.03 24.32 -11.12
CA GLU A 23 39.88 25.02 -10.55
C GLU A 23 39.02 23.99 -9.83
N PRO A 24 38.80 24.11 -8.51
CA PRO A 24 37.82 23.29 -7.86
C PRO A 24 36.45 23.75 -8.36
N LEU A 25 35.83 22.96 -9.22
CA LEU A 25 34.38 22.97 -9.37
C LEU A 25 33.80 22.76 -7.97
N SER A 26 33.25 23.84 -7.43
CA SER A 26 32.42 23.87 -6.23
C SER A 26 31.21 22.97 -6.47
N LEU A 27 31.42 21.67 -6.33
CA LEU A 27 30.36 20.70 -6.14
C LEU A 27 29.79 21.01 -4.76
N SER A 28 28.60 21.62 -4.76
CA SER A 28 27.69 21.60 -3.61
C SER A 28 27.69 20.19 -3.00
N PRO A 29 27.66 20.02 -1.66
CA PRO A 29 27.57 18.69 -1.09
C PRO A 29 26.24 18.08 -1.57
N VAL A 30 26.35 17.13 -2.51
CA VAL A 30 25.30 16.16 -2.79
C VAL A 30 24.86 15.60 -1.43
N PRO A 31 23.56 15.37 -1.17
CA PRO A 31 23.09 14.72 0.06
C PRO A 31 23.47 13.23 0.08
N ALA A 32 24.77 12.93 -0.13
CA ALA A 32 25.39 11.63 -0.17
C ALA A 32 25.00 10.72 1.02
N PRO A 33 24.88 11.21 2.27
CA PRO A 33 24.46 10.33 3.37
C PRO A 33 22.98 9.95 3.30
N ALA A 34 22.10 10.85 2.86
CA ALA A 34 20.67 10.58 2.77
C ALA A 34 20.35 9.63 1.61
N THR A 35 21.04 9.80 0.48
CA THR A 35 20.90 8.91 -0.68
C THR A 35 21.39 7.50 -0.38
N SER A 36 22.51 7.33 0.34
CA SER A 36 22.96 5.99 0.73
C SER A 36 22.01 5.33 1.72
N LEU A 37 21.44 6.10 2.67
CA LEU A 37 20.43 5.59 3.59
C LEU A 37 19.14 5.19 2.87
N LEU A 38 18.74 5.91 1.82
CA LEU A 38 17.60 5.55 0.98
C LEU A 38 17.83 4.22 0.24
N GLU A 39 19.02 4.03 -0.35
CA GLU A 39 19.39 2.77 -1.02
C GLU A 39 19.37 1.60 -0.04
N GLU A 40 19.96 1.77 1.14
CA GLU A 40 19.94 0.77 2.21
C GLU A 40 18.51 0.48 2.71
N ALA A 41 17.67 1.51 2.86
CA ALA A 41 16.29 1.34 3.27
C ALA A 41 15.47 0.54 2.24
N ALA A 42 15.67 0.82 0.95
CA ALA A 42 15.00 0.11 -0.13
C ALA A 42 15.44 -1.36 -0.20
N ASP A 43 16.74 -1.65 0.00
CA ASP A 43 17.27 -3.02 0.06
C ASP A 43 16.69 -3.79 1.26
N LEU A 44 16.63 -3.15 2.44
CA LEU A 44 16.02 -3.72 3.62
C LEU A 44 14.53 -4.01 3.44
N LEU A 45 13.80 -3.09 2.78
CA LEU A 45 12.37 -3.23 2.49
C LEU A 45 12.10 -4.39 1.52
N VAL A 46 12.84 -4.46 0.41
CA VAL A 46 12.51 -5.34 -0.72
C VAL A 46 13.22 -6.69 -0.66
N VAL A 47 14.52 -6.69 -0.32
CA VAL A 47 15.37 -7.90 -0.36
C VAL A 47 15.33 -8.63 0.96
N HIS A 48 15.51 -7.90 2.06
CA HIS A 48 15.61 -8.49 3.39
C HIS A 48 14.27 -8.62 4.11
N LEU A 49 13.23 -7.89 3.66
CA LEU A 49 11.93 -7.80 4.32
C LEU A 49 12.04 -7.38 5.79
N ASP A 50 13.07 -6.60 6.12
CA ASP A 50 13.29 -6.04 7.46
C ASP A 50 12.71 -4.63 7.50
N PHE A 51 11.38 -4.58 7.67
CA PHE A 51 10.62 -3.33 7.65
C PHE A 51 10.97 -2.39 8.80
N ALA A 52 11.34 -2.94 9.96
CA ALA A 52 11.73 -2.14 11.11
C ALA A 52 13.07 -1.46 10.87
N ALA A 53 14.06 -2.20 10.34
CA ALA A 53 15.34 -1.62 9.96
C ALA A 53 15.17 -0.63 8.79
N ALA A 54 14.34 -0.94 7.79
CA ALA A 54 14.07 -0.03 6.68
C ALA A 54 13.49 1.32 7.18
N LEU A 55 12.55 1.28 8.14
CA LEU A 55 12.00 2.48 8.75
C LEU A 55 13.06 3.29 9.52
N ASP A 56 13.91 2.65 10.32
CA ASP A 56 15.02 3.31 11.03
C ASP A 56 15.95 4.06 10.06
N ARG A 57 16.27 3.45 8.90
CA ARG A 57 17.07 4.11 7.86
C ARG A 57 16.35 5.30 7.24
N CYS A 58 15.04 5.19 7.03
CA CYS A 58 14.23 6.30 6.52
C CYS A 58 14.24 7.49 7.48
N GLU A 59 14.06 7.25 8.79
CA GLU A 59 14.05 8.29 9.82
C GLU A 59 15.39 9.00 9.90
N ARG A 60 16.49 8.24 9.97
CA ARG A 60 17.86 8.79 9.96
C ARG A 60 18.17 9.57 8.67
N GLY A 61 17.66 9.09 7.54
CA GLY A 61 17.76 9.78 6.26
C GLY A 61 17.05 11.14 6.30
N CYS A 62 15.80 11.16 6.75
CA CYS A 62 15.03 12.39 6.89
C CYS A 62 15.65 13.39 7.89
N GLU A 63 16.18 12.90 9.02
CA GLU A 63 16.91 13.72 10.00
C GLU A 63 18.16 14.35 9.39
N SER A 64 18.91 13.61 8.57
CA SER A 64 20.10 14.15 7.90
C SER A 64 19.79 15.28 6.92
N LEU A 65 18.58 15.27 6.34
CA LEU A 65 18.11 16.31 5.42
C LEU A 65 17.53 17.54 6.14
N ALA A 66 17.24 17.45 7.44
CA ALA A 66 16.69 18.57 8.21
C ALA A 66 17.61 19.80 8.28
N SER A 67 18.90 19.63 7.94
CA SER A 67 19.89 20.70 7.94
C SER A 67 19.85 21.59 6.68
N ASP A 68 19.23 21.13 5.57
CA ASP A 68 19.15 21.86 4.30
C ASP A 68 17.76 21.65 3.63
N PRO A 69 16.74 22.42 4.05
CA PRO A 69 15.35 22.21 3.65
C PRO A 69 14.99 22.73 2.25
N ASP A 70 15.79 23.62 1.67
CA ASP A 70 15.43 24.35 0.43
C ASP A 70 16.10 23.76 -0.83
N CYS A 71 16.90 22.71 -0.69
CA CYS A 71 17.52 22.04 -1.83
C CYS A 71 16.52 21.12 -2.55
N GLU A 72 16.27 21.33 -3.84
CA GLU A 72 15.35 20.48 -4.64
C GLU A 72 15.74 18.99 -4.62
N SER A 73 17.05 18.69 -4.67
CA SER A 73 17.54 17.32 -4.58
C SER A 73 17.28 16.69 -3.20
N SER A 74 17.35 17.49 -2.13
CA SER A 74 16.98 17.08 -0.77
C SER A 74 15.49 16.76 -0.68
N ALA A 75 14.64 17.57 -1.32
CA ALA A 75 13.18 17.35 -1.34
C ALA A 75 12.78 16.04 -2.04
N GLU A 76 13.42 15.69 -3.16
CA GLU A 76 13.16 14.43 -3.87
C GLU A 76 13.61 13.20 -3.05
N VAL A 77 14.80 13.25 -2.43
CA VAL A 77 15.30 12.18 -1.57
C VAL A 77 14.41 12.02 -0.34
N LYS A 78 14.00 13.13 0.30
CA LYS A 78 13.05 13.13 1.42
C LYS A 78 11.72 12.49 1.04
N CYS A 79 11.18 12.83 -0.13
CA CYS A 79 9.96 12.24 -0.64
C CYS A 79 10.10 10.72 -0.81
N SER A 80 11.22 10.27 -1.37
CA SER A 80 11.51 8.84 -1.57
C SER A 80 11.68 8.08 -0.26
N LEU A 81 12.40 8.66 0.72
CA LEU A 81 12.52 8.11 2.08
C LEU A 81 11.15 7.96 2.75
N CYS A 82 10.28 8.97 2.60
CA CYS A 82 8.92 8.89 3.14
C CYS A 82 8.08 7.82 2.46
N ILE A 83 8.19 7.62 1.15
CA ILE A 83 7.48 6.54 0.44
C ILE A 83 7.89 5.17 1.00
N VAL A 84 9.20 4.91 1.14
CA VAL A 84 9.73 3.65 1.70
C VAL A 84 9.28 3.49 3.15
N GLY A 85 9.33 4.55 3.96
CA GLY A 85 8.88 4.53 5.35
C GLY A 85 7.38 4.26 5.51
N ILE A 86 6.54 4.85 4.65
CA ILE A 86 5.08 4.57 4.62
C ILE A 86 4.84 3.10 4.28
N GLN A 87 5.54 2.56 3.28
CA GLN A 87 5.44 1.14 2.92
C GLN A 87 5.87 0.24 4.08
N ALA A 88 7.00 0.53 4.74
CA ALA A 88 7.46 -0.22 5.91
C ALA A 88 6.43 -0.19 7.06
N LEU A 89 5.85 0.97 7.36
CA LEU A 89 4.79 1.10 8.36
C LEU A 89 3.54 0.29 7.98
N ALA A 90 3.14 0.31 6.71
CA ALA A 90 2.02 -0.47 6.22
C ALA A 90 2.27 -2.00 6.37
N GLU A 91 3.45 -2.49 5.98
CA GLU A 91 3.83 -3.91 6.11
C GLU A 91 3.92 -4.37 7.58
N MET A 92 4.31 -3.48 8.50
CA MET A 92 4.27 -3.74 9.94
C MET A 92 2.86 -3.64 10.55
N ASN A 93 1.82 -3.41 9.75
CA ASN A 93 0.45 -3.13 10.19
C ASN A 93 0.34 -1.93 11.16
N ARG A 94 1.27 -0.98 11.04
CA ARG A 94 1.35 0.29 11.78
C ARG A 94 0.77 1.45 10.96
N TRP A 95 -0.20 1.17 10.09
CA TRP A 95 -0.81 2.14 9.19
C TRP A 95 -1.45 3.34 9.92
N ARG A 96 -1.88 3.17 11.18
CA ARG A 96 -2.45 4.27 11.99
C ARG A 96 -1.45 5.39 12.26
N GLU A 97 -0.16 5.06 12.27
CA GLU A 97 0.91 6.01 12.60
C GLU A 97 1.39 6.80 11.38
N VAL A 98 1.02 6.37 10.16
CA VAL A 98 1.55 6.90 8.90
C VAL A 98 1.38 8.42 8.78
N LEU A 99 0.17 8.95 8.98
CA LEU A 99 -0.04 10.40 8.84
C LEU A 99 0.75 11.20 9.86
N SER A 100 0.71 10.81 11.14
CA SER A 100 1.50 11.48 12.18
C SER A 100 3.00 11.43 11.88
N TRP A 101 3.47 10.28 11.37
CA TRP A 101 4.88 10.07 11.03
C TRP A 101 5.31 10.88 9.81
N VAL A 102 4.49 11.01 8.78
CA VAL A 102 4.82 11.85 7.62
C VAL A 102 4.74 13.34 7.98
N LEU A 103 3.71 13.74 8.73
CA LEU A 103 3.50 15.14 9.10
C LEU A 103 4.58 15.68 10.02
N GLN A 104 5.31 14.85 10.78
CA GLN A 104 6.47 15.33 11.54
C GLN A 104 7.58 15.92 10.65
N TYR A 105 7.62 15.53 9.37
CA TYR A 105 8.63 16.01 8.42
C TYR A 105 8.12 17.16 7.54
N TYR A 106 6.83 17.20 7.21
CA TYR A 106 6.23 18.22 6.34
C TYR A 106 5.47 19.31 7.10
N GLN A 107 5.23 19.09 8.39
CA GLN A 107 4.54 19.94 9.37
C GLN A 107 3.05 20.13 9.11
N VAL A 108 2.67 20.48 7.89
CA VAL A 108 1.28 20.79 7.52
C VAL A 108 0.85 19.98 6.31
N PRO A 109 -0.43 19.55 6.22
CA PRO A 109 -0.94 18.76 5.10
C PRO A 109 -0.67 19.36 3.72
N GLU A 110 -0.78 20.69 3.58
CA GLU A 110 -0.65 21.42 2.33
C GLU A 110 0.75 21.28 1.71
N ARG A 111 1.76 20.97 2.53
CA ARG A 111 3.15 20.76 2.08
C ARG A 111 3.46 19.33 1.67
N LEU A 112 2.50 18.41 1.78
CA LEU A 112 2.71 17.02 1.37
C LEU A 112 2.94 16.95 -0.15
N PRO A 113 4.00 16.27 -0.59
CA PRO A 113 4.20 15.96 -1.99
C PRO A 113 3.03 15.15 -2.55
N PRO A 114 2.60 15.38 -3.81
CA PRO A 114 1.48 14.68 -4.41
C PRO A 114 1.55 13.15 -4.31
N LYS A 115 2.75 12.58 -4.52
CA LYS A 115 2.99 11.13 -4.44
C LYS A 115 2.75 10.56 -3.04
N ILE A 116 3.08 11.33 -2.01
CA ILE A 116 2.87 10.92 -0.61
C ILE A 116 1.37 10.95 -0.30
N LEU A 117 0.68 12.00 -0.72
CA LEU A 117 -0.77 12.11 -0.50
C LEU A 117 -1.53 10.98 -1.20
N GLU A 118 -1.21 10.71 -2.47
CA GLU A 118 -1.75 9.58 -3.23
C GLU A 118 -1.58 8.25 -2.48
N LEU A 119 -0.36 7.97 -2.01
CA LEU A 119 -0.06 6.73 -1.28
C LEU A 119 -0.88 6.62 0.02
N CYS A 120 -1.03 7.73 0.76
CA CYS A 120 -1.85 7.78 1.96
C CYS A 120 -3.33 7.50 1.63
N ILE A 121 -3.92 8.17 0.63
CA ILE A 121 -5.31 7.94 0.22
C ILE A 121 -5.54 6.45 -0.10
N LEU A 122 -4.64 5.86 -0.89
CA LEU A 122 -4.74 4.46 -1.29
C LEU A 122 -4.58 3.50 -0.11
N LEU A 123 -3.67 3.79 0.83
CA LEU A 123 -3.48 3.00 2.04
C LEU A 123 -4.74 3.01 2.90
N TYR A 124 -5.26 4.19 3.25
CA TYR A 124 -6.45 4.32 4.11
C TYR A 124 -7.72 3.79 3.46
N SER A 125 -7.85 3.92 2.13
CA SER A 125 -8.90 3.25 1.37
C SER A 125 -8.77 1.71 1.46
N THR A 126 -7.56 1.17 1.38
CA THR A 126 -7.30 -0.28 1.42
C THR A 126 -7.62 -0.88 2.78
N VAL A 127 -7.28 -0.19 3.87
CA VAL A 127 -7.64 -0.60 5.24
C VAL A 127 -9.09 -0.28 5.62
N LYS A 128 -9.88 0.26 4.68
CA LYS A 128 -11.29 0.64 4.84
C LYS A 128 -11.53 1.71 5.90
N GLU A 129 -10.56 2.60 6.09
CA GLU A 129 -10.65 3.73 7.01
C GLU A 129 -10.42 5.06 6.26
N PRO A 130 -11.16 5.35 5.17
CA PRO A 130 -10.92 6.54 4.36
C PRO A 130 -11.25 7.85 5.09
N HIS A 131 -12.06 7.79 6.17
CA HIS A 131 -12.43 8.95 6.98
C HIS A 131 -11.21 9.70 7.56
N VAL A 132 -10.11 8.99 7.77
CA VAL A 132 -8.85 9.56 8.28
C VAL A 132 -8.25 10.59 7.32
N MET A 133 -8.53 10.48 6.02
CA MET A 133 -8.00 11.37 4.98
C MET A 133 -8.87 12.62 4.72
N LEU A 134 -10.09 12.70 5.26
CA LEU A 134 -11.02 13.80 4.98
C LEU A 134 -10.40 15.17 5.22
N GLU A 135 -9.83 15.39 6.41
CA GLU A 135 -9.25 16.68 6.75
C GLU A 135 -7.97 16.96 5.95
N VAL A 136 -7.06 15.98 5.89
CA VAL A 136 -5.75 16.11 5.21
C VAL A 136 -5.93 16.47 3.73
N ASP A 137 -6.79 15.74 3.02
CA ASP A 137 -7.06 15.99 1.61
C ASP A 137 -7.76 17.34 1.42
N SER A 138 -8.70 17.70 2.31
CA SER A 138 -9.42 18.98 2.20
C SER A 138 -8.49 20.19 2.34
N TYR A 139 -7.51 20.13 3.25
CA TYR A 139 -6.50 21.18 3.40
C TYR A 139 -5.62 21.25 2.15
N TRP A 140 -5.14 20.11 1.68
CA TRP A 140 -4.27 20.05 0.51
C TRP A 140 -4.96 20.57 -0.77
N LEU A 141 -6.22 20.21 -1.01
CA LEU A 141 -7.00 20.61 -2.19
C LEU A 141 -7.40 22.10 -2.19
N ARG A 142 -7.61 22.69 -1.01
CA ARG A 142 -7.96 24.12 -0.89
C ARG A 142 -6.77 25.04 -1.08
N ASP A 143 -5.55 24.55 -0.96
CA ASP A 143 -4.36 25.36 -1.13
C ASP A 143 -4.13 25.77 -2.60
N LEU A 144 -3.94 27.07 -2.80
CA LEU A 144 -3.81 27.66 -4.15
C LEU A 144 -2.53 27.22 -4.86
N THR A 145 -1.46 26.89 -4.12
CA THR A 145 -0.21 26.43 -4.74
C THR A 145 -0.38 25.03 -5.32
N ASN A 146 -1.13 24.17 -4.63
CA ASN A 146 -1.43 22.82 -5.06
C ASN A 146 -2.39 22.76 -6.25
N GLN A 147 -3.33 23.69 -6.36
CA GLN A 147 -4.25 23.79 -7.51
C GLN A 147 -3.54 24.00 -8.85
N SER A 148 -2.33 24.59 -8.82
CA SER A 148 -1.52 24.79 -10.03
C SER A 148 -0.73 23.54 -10.47
N LEU A 149 -0.70 22.49 -9.65
CA LEU A 149 0.09 21.29 -9.92
C LEU A 149 -0.56 20.42 -10.99
N PRO A 150 0.23 19.80 -11.89
CA PRO A 150 -0.31 18.88 -12.91
C PRO A 150 -0.99 17.65 -12.31
N SER A 151 -0.61 17.24 -11.10
CA SER A 151 -1.20 16.12 -10.36
C SER A 151 -2.49 16.46 -9.62
N TYR A 152 -2.91 17.73 -9.59
CA TYR A 152 -4.07 18.17 -8.82
C TYR A 152 -5.36 17.44 -9.24
N GLY A 153 -5.62 17.36 -10.55
CA GLY A 153 -6.82 16.70 -11.07
C GLY A 153 -6.89 15.22 -10.68
N THR A 154 -5.76 14.50 -10.72
CA THR A 154 -5.67 13.10 -10.31
C THR A 154 -5.90 12.92 -8.81
N LEU A 155 -5.32 13.79 -7.97
CA LEU A 155 -5.52 13.72 -6.52
C LEU A 155 -6.95 14.06 -6.11
N MET A 156 -7.57 15.01 -6.81
CA MET A 156 -8.98 15.33 -6.60
C MET A 156 -9.90 14.15 -6.99
N GLU A 157 -9.61 13.48 -8.11
CA GLU A 157 -10.31 12.26 -8.51
C GLU A 157 -10.14 11.15 -7.47
N LEU A 158 -8.91 10.95 -6.96
CA LEU A 158 -8.65 9.99 -5.88
C LEU A 158 -9.44 10.33 -4.62
N HIS A 159 -9.43 11.58 -4.17
CA HIS A 159 -10.21 12.03 -3.02
C HIS A 159 -11.71 11.78 -3.22
N LEU A 160 -12.24 12.09 -4.40
CA LEU A 160 -13.63 11.82 -4.74
C LEU A 160 -13.96 10.31 -4.63
N LEU A 161 -13.18 9.47 -5.30
CA LEU A 161 -13.47 8.04 -5.45
C LEU A 161 -13.18 7.22 -4.18
N HIS A 162 -12.13 7.58 -3.44
CA HIS A 162 -11.62 6.79 -2.32
C HIS A 162 -11.96 7.37 -0.95
N VAL A 163 -12.38 8.65 -0.88
CA VAL A 163 -12.72 9.30 0.39
C VAL A 163 -14.18 9.73 0.42
N LEU A 164 -14.61 10.66 -0.44
CA LEU A 164 -15.96 11.23 -0.34
C LEU A 164 -17.07 10.22 -0.64
N LEU A 165 -16.97 9.51 -1.78
CA LEU A 165 -18.01 8.57 -2.20
C LEU A 165 -18.16 7.37 -1.24
N PRO A 166 -17.08 6.72 -0.75
CA PRO A 166 -17.20 5.65 0.24
C PRO A 166 -17.75 6.10 1.60
N LEU A 167 -17.69 7.40 1.91
CA LEU A 167 -18.22 7.97 3.15
C LEU A 167 -19.63 8.55 2.99
N GLY A 168 -20.22 8.49 1.80
CA GLY A 168 -21.53 9.05 1.50
C GLY A 168 -21.57 10.58 1.49
N GLN A 169 -20.43 11.26 1.38
CA GLN A 169 -20.31 12.72 1.35
C GLN A 169 -20.64 13.26 -0.06
N PHE A 170 -21.87 13.02 -0.52
CA PHE A 170 -22.25 13.31 -1.91
C PHE A 170 -22.40 14.80 -2.21
N VAL A 171 -22.74 15.63 -1.22
CA VAL A 171 -22.89 17.08 -1.41
C VAL A 171 -21.51 17.71 -1.61
N GLU A 172 -20.57 17.39 -0.71
CA GLU A 172 -19.18 17.82 -0.80
C GLU A 172 -18.52 17.35 -2.10
N ALA A 173 -18.84 16.13 -2.56
CA ALA A 173 -18.40 15.60 -3.84
C ALA A 173 -18.90 16.41 -5.05
N GLU A 174 -20.17 16.83 -5.05
CA GLU A 174 -20.74 17.65 -6.14
C GLU A 174 -20.13 19.05 -6.15
N GLU A 175 -19.96 19.67 -4.98
CA GLU A 175 -19.33 20.99 -4.84
C GLU A 175 -17.88 20.98 -5.32
N LEU A 176 -17.12 19.94 -4.95
CA LEU A 176 -15.73 19.78 -5.36
C LEU A 176 -15.59 19.68 -6.89
N VAL A 177 -16.45 18.90 -7.55
CA VAL A 177 -16.41 18.73 -9.02
C VAL A 177 -16.82 20.01 -9.74
N GLN A 178 -17.85 20.71 -9.24
CA GLN A 178 -18.34 21.95 -9.85
C GLN A 178 -17.36 23.12 -9.69
N GLY A 179 -16.65 23.18 -8.57
CA GLY A 179 -15.66 24.22 -8.28
C GLY A 179 -14.28 23.99 -8.90
N CYS A 180 -14.08 22.88 -9.63
CA CYS A 180 -12.77 22.53 -10.15
C CYS A 180 -12.54 22.99 -11.60
N ASP A 181 -11.57 23.88 -11.78
CA ASP A 181 -11.11 24.33 -13.10
C ASP A 181 -10.19 23.32 -13.81
N ALA A 182 -9.65 22.32 -13.10
CA ALA A 182 -8.74 21.33 -13.67
C ALA A 182 -9.47 20.29 -14.54
N PHE A 183 -10.78 20.11 -14.35
CA PHE A 183 -11.59 19.20 -15.16
C PHE A 183 -12.20 19.92 -16.36
N ASN A 184 -12.14 19.27 -17.52
CA ASN A 184 -12.93 19.72 -18.65
C ASN A 184 -14.43 19.44 -18.40
N LYS A 185 -15.31 20.07 -19.18
CA LYS A 185 -16.76 19.92 -19.01
C LYS A 185 -17.25 18.47 -19.13
N GLU A 186 -16.58 17.66 -19.96
CA GLU A 186 -16.94 16.26 -20.15
C GLU A 186 -16.59 15.42 -18.92
N GLN A 187 -15.40 15.63 -18.35
CA GLN A 187 -14.93 15.00 -17.11
C GLN A 187 -15.80 15.42 -15.92
N GLN A 188 -16.18 16.70 -15.82
CA GLN A 188 -17.11 17.17 -14.79
C GLN A 188 -18.46 16.46 -14.89
N LEU A 189 -19.02 16.35 -16.10
CA LEU A 189 -20.29 15.64 -16.30
C LEU A 189 -20.19 14.16 -15.96
N GLU A 190 -19.09 13.50 -16.31
CA GLU A 190 -18.88 12.09 -16.00
C GLU A 190 -18.69 11.83 -14.49
N ALA A 191 -17.96 12.72 -13.81
CA ALA A 191 -17.83 12.68 -12.36
C ALA A 191 -19.18 12.88 -11.66
N LEU A 192 -20.01 13.84 -12.11
CA LEU A 192 -21.36 14.05 -11.57
C LEU A 192 -22.28 12.85 -11.81
N ARG A 193 -22.18 12.19 -12.97
CA ARG A 193 -22.91 10.93 -13.22
C ARG A 193 -22.48 9.86 -12.23
N THR A 194 -21.19 9.68 -12.05
CA THR A 194 -20.62 8.71 -11.10
C THR A 194 -21.12 8.98 -9.68
N ILE A 195 -21.15 10.25 -9.25
CA ILE A 195 -21.68 10.65 -7.94
C ILE A 195 -23.16 10.25 -7.80
N ASN A 196 -23.98 10.56 -8.80
CA ASN A 196 -25.41 10.26 -8.74
C ASN A 196 -25.69 8.75 -8.76
N GLU A 197 -24.94 7.98 -9.56
CA GLU A 197 -25.03 6.51 -9.58
C GLU A 197 -24.68 5.92 -8.21
N ARG A 198 -23.60 6.41 -7.59
CA ARG A 198 -23.18 5.97 -6.25
C ARG A 198 -24.19 6.36 -5.17
N ARG A 199 -24.77 7.55 -5.25
CA ARG A 199 -25.85 8.00 -4.35
C ARG A 199 -27.07 7.07 -4.43
N CYS A 200 -27.52 6.73 -5.64
CA CYS A 200 -28.61 5.77 -5.84
C CYS A 200 -28.31 4.38 -5.27
N GLN A 201 -27.09 3.87 -5.50
CA GLN A 201 -26.66 2.57 -4.95
C GLN A 201 -26.64 2.58 -3.42
N TRP A 202 -26.20 3.69 -2.82
CA TRP A 202 -26.15 3.85 -1.36
C TRP A 202 -27.55 3.81 -0.73
N VAL A 203 -28.50 4.56 -1.29
CA VAL A 203 -29.90 4.58 -0.82
C VAL A 203 -30.51 3.18 -0.91
N GLN A 204 -30.29 2.46 -2.01
CA GLN A 204 -30.77 1.07 -2.15
C GLN A 204 -30.15 0.13 -1.11
N GLN A 205 -28.86 0.30 -0.79
CA GLN A 205 -28.17 -0.51 0.20
C GLN A 205 -28.67 -0.23 1.63
N GLU A 206 -28.96 1.03 1.96
CA GLU A 206 -29.57 1.42 3.24
C GLU A 206 -31.01 0.91 3.34
N GLU A 207 -31.83 1.06 2.29
CA GLU A 207 -33.20 0.56 2.25
C GLU A 207 -33.26 -0.98 2.41
N THR A 208 -32.32 -1.70 1.80
CA THR A 208 -32.24 -3.17 1.93
C THR A 208 -31.83 -3.60 3.35
N GLN A 209 -31.10 -2.75 4.08
CA GLN A 209 -30.71 -2.99 5.47
C GLN A 209 -31.79 -2.55 6.46
N SER A 210 -32.66 -1.61 6.08
CA SER A 210 -33.64 -0.98 6.97
C SER A 210 -35.06 -1.55 6.88
N VAL A 211 -35.37 -2.48 5.95
CA VAL A 211 -36.67 -3.18 5.94
C VAL A 211 -36.68 -4.27 7.02
N PRO A 212 -37.47 -4.14 8.12
CA PRO A 212 -37.80 -5.28 8.94
C PRO A 212 -38.73 -6.16 8.11
N GLU A 213 -38.31 -7.38 7.83
CA GLU A 213 -39.08 -8.35 7.03
C GLU A 213 -40.40 -8.72 7.73
N GLU A 214 -41.46 -7.94 7.51
CA GLU A 214 -42.82 -8.33 7.87
C GLU A 214 -43.39 -9.28 6.80
N GLN A 215 -43.19 -10.60 7.03
CA GLN A 215 -44.08 -11.76 6.75
C GLN A 215 -43.35 -13.01 6.19
N PRO A 216 -43.78 -14.27 6.52
CA PRO A 216 -44.21 -14.82 7.79
C PRO A 216 -43.15 -15.79 8.37
N ALA A 217 -42.84 -15.64 9.66
CA ALA A 217 -41.79 -16.39 10.39
C ALA A 217 -41.86 -17.93 10.28
N THR A 218 -43.00 -18.49 9.88
CA THR A 218 -43.24 -19.94 9.87
C THR A 218 -42.57 -20.68 8.69
N ALA A 219 -42.21 -20.00 7.60
CA ALA A 219 -41.55 -20.62 6.46
C ALA A 219 -40.01 -20.59 6.58
N ARG A 220 -39.46 -19.48 7.10
CA ARG A 220 -38.02 -19.28 7.29
C ARG A 220 -37.47 -20.17 8.41
N GLU A 221 -38.20 -20.33 9.51
CA GLU A 221 -37.84 -21.26 10.59
C GLU A 221 -37.86 -22.73 10.14
N LYS A 222 -38.81 -23.13 9.27
CA LYS A 222 -38.84 -24.49 8.70
C LYS A 222 -37.68 -24.74 7.74
N LEU A 223 -37.26 -23.73 6.98
CA LEU A 223 -36.12 -23.84 6.06
C LEU A 223 -34.78 -23.88 6.81
N LEU A 224 -34.56 -22.95 7.77
CA LEU A 224 -33.37 -22.98 8.63
C LEU A 224 -33.33 -24.23 9.52
N GLY A 225 -34.48 -24.66 10.03
CA GLY A 225 -34.61 -25.91 10.80
C GLY A 225 -34.30 -27.14 9.97
N SER A 226 -34.71 -27.20 8.70
CA SER A 226 -34.40 -28.31 7.79
C SER A 226 -32.93 -28.33 7.36
N VAL A 227 -32.35 -27.17 7.06
CA VAL A 227 -30.95 -27.04 6.63
C VAL A 227 -29.99 -27.30 7.80
N SER A 228 -30.26 -26.76 8.99
CA SER A 228 -29.45 -27.03 10.19
C SER A 228 -29.49 -28.49 10.61
N ARG A 229 -30.66 -29.16 10.55
CA ARG A 229 -30.77 -30.60 10.86
C ARG A 229 -30.03 -31.47 9.85
N LYS A 230 -30.09 -31.13 8.56
CA LYS A 230 -29.32 -31.83 7.52
C LYS A 230 -27.81 -31.65 7.71
N LEU A 231 -27.34 -30.43 8.01
CA LEU A 231 -25.94 -30.15 8.28
C LEU A 231 -25.43 -30.83 9.57
N LEU A 232 -26.22 -30.83 10.64
CA LEU A 232 -25.90 -31.59 11.86
C LEU A 232 -25.84 -33.10 11.62
N THR A 233 -26.73 -33.63 10.78
CA THR A 233 -26.72 -35.05 10.43
C THR A 233 -25.49 -35.40 9.58
N ILE A 234 -25.12 -34.54 8.63
CA ILE A 234 -23.90 -34.70 7.82
C ILE A 234 -22.65 -34.60 8.71
N LEU A 235 -22.57 -33.62 9.61
CA LEU A 235 -21.43 -33.44 10.52
C LEU A 235 -21.29 -34.58 11.53
N THR A 236 -22.39 -35.13 12.04
CA THR A 236 -22.34 -36.26 12.99
C THR A 236 -21.95 -37.56 12.30
N VAL A 237 -22.40 -37.79 11.07
CA VAL A 237 -21.95 -38.93 10.25
C VAL A 237 -20.47 -38.77 9.88
N LEU A 238 -20.05 -37.58 9.47
CA LEU A 238 -18.65 -37.29 9.14
C LEU A 238 -17.75 -37.47 10.36
N ARG A 239 -18.16 -36.99 11.55
CA ARG A 239 -17.42 -37.16 12.80
C ARG A 239 -17.33 -38.62 13.24
N ARG A 240 -18.38 -39.42 13.00
CA ARG A 240 -18.38 -40.86 13.31
C ARG A 240 -17.50 -41.65 12.34
N ALA A 241 -17.48 -41.28 11.06
CA ALA A 241 -16.56 -41.82 10.07
C ALA A 241 -15.10 -41.45 10.38
N LEU A 242 -14.84 -40.19 10.74
CA LEU A 242 -13.50 -39.73 11.11
C LEU A 242 -12.99 -40.38 12.41
N GLY A 243 -13.87 -40.58 13.40
CA GLY A 243 -13.55 -41.31 14.63
C GLY A 243 -13.22 -42.78 14.39
N SER A 244 -13.94 -43.44 13.48
CA SER A 244 -13.69 -44.82 13.06
C SER A 244 -12.40 -44.95 12.23
N MET A 245 -12.08 -43.98 11.38
CA MET A 245 -10.83 -43.99 10.62
C MET A 245 -9.63 -43.63 11.50
N SER A 246 -9.78 -42.71 12.45
CA SER A 246 -8.73 -42.32 13.40
C SER A 246 -8.25 -43.50 14.26
N SER A 247 -9.14 -44.41 14.68
CA SER A 247 -8.74 -45.62 15.43
C SER A 247 -7.94 -46.61 14.57
N HIS A 248 -8.11 -46.61 13.25
CA HIS A 248 -7.33 -47.45 12.33
C HIS A 248 -6.01 -46.78 11.87
N PHE A 249 -5.93 -45.45 11.87
CA PHE A 249 -4.74 -44.70 11.43
C PHE A 249 -3.69 -44.46 12.53
N CYS A 250 -4.03 -44.65 13.81
CA CYS A 250 -3.11 -44.40 14.92
C CYS A 250 -2.03 -45.47 15.15
N SER A 251 -2.00 -46.57 14.40
CA SER A 251 -1.02 -47.66 14.62
C SER A 251 -0.10 -48.02 13.44
N SER A 252 0.04 -47.17 12.41
CA SER A 252 0.74 -47.55 11.18
C SER A 252 1.87 -46.57 10.80
N PRO A 253 2.99 -46.99 10.17
CA PRO A 253 4.22 -46.20 9.98
C PRO A 253 4.10 -45.05 8.97
N TYR A 254 2.86 -44.62 8.67
CA TYR A 254 2.54 -43.57 7.72
C TYR A 254 3.01 -42.18 8.16
N LYS A 255 3.19 -41.96 9.47
CA LYS A 255 3.73 -40.70 10.01
C LYS A 255 5.15 -40.41 9.51
N LYS A 256 5.98 -41.46 9.37
CA LYS A 256 7.36 -41.32 8.92
C LYS A 256 7.44 -41.12 7.41
N THR A 257 6.60 -41.81 6.63
CA THR A 257 6.52 -41.61 5.18
C THR A 257 5.87 -40.29 4.79
N LEU A 258 4.85 -39.82 5.50
CA LEU A 258 4.26 -38.50 5.27
C LEU A 258 5.27 -37.39 5.60
N LEU A 259 5.97 -37.49 6.73
CA LEU A 259 7.02 -36.53 7.09
C LEU A 259 8.16 -36.54 6.07
N ALA A 260 8.61 -37.72 5.62
CA ALA A 260 9.62 -37.84 4.58
C ALA A 260 9.15 -37.24 3.25
N ALA A 261 7.91 -37.50 2.83
CA ALA A 261 7.34 -36.91 1.61
C ALA A 261 7.23 -35.37 1.70
N LEU A 262 6.90 -34.85 2.88
CA LEU A 262 6.79 -33.41 3.14
C LEU A 262 8.17 -32.75 3.15
N ILE A 263 9.19 -33.39 3.74
CA ILE A 263 10.59 -32.95 3.66
C ILE A 263 11.10 -32.99 2.21
N VAL A 264 10.82 -34.05 1.45
CA VAL A 264 11.18 -34.14 0.02
C VAL A 264 10.49 -33.03 -0.79
N CYS A 265 9.21 -32.74 -0.52
CA CYS A 265 8.51 -31.60 -1.12
C CYS A 265 9.21 -30.26 -0.79
N LEU A 266 9.57 -30.03 0.49
CA LEU A 266 10.26 -28.80 0.89
C LEU A 266 11.65 -28.67 0.26
N VAL A 267 12.37 -29.78 0.10
CA VAL A 267 13.69 -29.83 -0.55
C VAL A 267 13.58 -29.56 -2.05
N VAL A 268 12.59 -30.14 -2.74
CA VAL A 268 12.33 -29.87 -4.17
C VAL A 268 11.92 -28.41 -4.40
N VAL A 269 11.11 -27.84 -3.51
CA VAL A 269 10.70 -26.42 -3.56
C VAL A 269 11.86 -25.45 -3.26
N ARG A 270 12.89 -25.89 -2.52
CA ARG A 270 14.07 -25.08 -2.21
C ARG A 270 15.24 -25.25 -3.18
N LEU A 271 15.29 -26.35 -3.94
CA LEU A 271 16.38 -26.66 -4.88
C LEU A 271 16.10 -26.22 -6.33
N ASP A 272 14.89 -25.80 -6.66
CA ASP A 272 14.53 -25.32 -7.99
C ASP A 272 14.32 -23.80 -8.01
N PRO A 273 15.34 -22.99 -8.32
CA PRO A 273 15.19 -21.54 -8.47
C PRO A 273 14.55 -21.15 -9.82
N ALA A 274 14.08 -22.10 -10.65
CA ALA A 274 13.60 -21.82 -12.00
C ALA A 274 12.26 -22.46 -12.39
N ALA A 275 11.45 -23.00 -11.47
CA ALA A 275 10.11 -23.51 -11.79
C ALA A 275 8.95 -22.61 -11.32
N PRO A 276 8.43 -21.72 -12.19
CA PRO A 276 7.09 -21.19 -12.05
C PRO A 276 6.13 -22.18 -12.73
N THR A 277 5.25 -22.83 -11.96
CA THR A 277 3.91 -23.36 -12.35
C THR A 277 3.58 -24.67 -11.63
N SER A 278 3.12 -24.56 -10.38
CA SER A 278 2.11 -25.46 -9.74
C SER A 278 1.96 -25.28 -8.22
N LEU A 279 2.29 -24.10 -7.65
CA LEU A 279 2.14 -23.86 -6.21
C LEU A 279 1.01 -22.90 -5.74
N PRO A 280 -0.08 -22.60 -6.50
CA PRO A 280 -1.18 -21.81 -5.94
C PRO A 280 -1.96 -22.59 -4.86
N PHE A 281 -1.89 -23.92 -4.86
CA PHE A 281 -2.59 -24.76 -3.90
C PHE A 281 -1.95 -24.76 -2.52
N LEU A 282 -0.62 -24.78 -2.43
CA LEU A 282 0.09 -24.75 -1.15
C LEU A 282 -0.02 -23.37 -0.49
N TYR A 283 0.05 -22.29 -1.27
CA TYR A 283 -0.20 -20.94 -0.76
C TYR A 283 -1.64 -20.81 -0.21
N ARG A 284 -2.64 -21.33 -0.93
CA ARG A 284 -4.02 -21.37 -0.44
C ARG A 284 -4.19 -22.20 0.83
N LEU A 285 -3.50 -23.33 0.95
CA LEU A 285 -3.56 -24.16 2.16
C LEU A 285 -2.96 -23.44 3.37
N VAL A 286 -1.82 -22.75 3.19
CA VAL A 286 -1.20 -21.94 4.25
C VAL A 286 -2.12 -20.79 4.66
N GLN A 287 -2.75 -20.12 3.70
CA GLN A 287 -3.70 -19.03 3.97
C GLN A 287 -4.95 -19.53 4.72
N LEU A 288 -5.49 -20.69 4.36
CA LEU A 288 -6.62 -21.31 5.07
C LEU A 288 -6.25 -21.75 6.48
N CYS A 289 -5.05 -22.31 6.69
CA CYS A 289 -4.55 -22.64 8.03
C CYS A 289 -4.35 -21.38 8.88
N HIS A 290 -3.81 -20.30 8.31
CA HIS A 290 -3.65 -19.02 8.99
C HIS A 290 -5.00 -18.42 9.40
N GLN A 291 -5.98 -18.43 8.50
CA GLN A 291 -7.34 -17.95 8.79
C GLN A 291 -8.03 -18.80 9.87
N ALA A 292 -7.87 -20.12 9.83
CA ALA A 292 -8.41 -21.01 10.86
C ALA A 292 -7.71 -20.79 12.22
N TRP A 293 -6.39 -20.55 12.22
CA TRP A 293 -5.62 -20.23 13.42
C TRP A 293 -6.09 -18.93 14.07
N VAL A 294 -6.23 -17.86 13.28
CA VAL A 294 -6.74 -16.56 13.76
C VAL A 294 -8.15 -16.71 14.32
N ALA A 295 -9.04 -17.45 13.64
CA ALA A 295 -10.41 -17.65 14.10
C ALA A 295 -10.52 -18.46 15.41
N VAL A 296 -9.60 -19.41 15.64
CA VAL A 296 -9.61 -20.27 16.84
C VAL A 296 -8.94 -19.62 18.04
N PHE A 297 -7.92 -18.78 17.84
CA PHE A 297 -7.11 -18.21 18.93
C PHE A 297 -7.38 -16.73 19.25
N SER A 298 -8.20 -16.00 18.46
CA SER A 298 -8.55 -14.60 18.73
C SER A 298 -9.39 -14.29 19.99
N PRO A 299 -10.18 -15.20 20.63
CA PRO A 299 -11.03 -14.77 21.75
C PRO A 299 -10.30 -14.60 23.09
N LEU A 300 -8.99 -14.85 23.18
CA LEU A 300 -8.30 -14.94 24.47
C LEU A 300 -7.70 -13.63 25.00
N TYR A 301 -7.93 -12.48 24.36
CA TYR A 301 -7.50 -11.19 24.90
C TYR A 301 -8.58 -10.12 24.78
N ARG A 302 -9.59 -10.19 25.65
CA ARG A 302 -10.42 -9.03 26.02
C ARG A 302 -10.01 -8.61 27.43
N PRO A 303 -9.32 -7.47 27.63
CA PRO A 303 -9.11 -6.94 28.98
C PRO A 303 -10.44 -6.41 29.54
N PRO A 304 -10.62 -6.44 30.88
CA PRO A 304 -11.87 -6.03 31.52
C PRO A 304 -12.07 -4.52 31.43
N VAL A 305 -13.29 -4.11 31.12
CA VAL A 305 -13.77 -2.73 31.25
C VAL A 305 -13.95 -2.46 32.75
N GLN A 306 -13.29 -1.41 33.25
CA GLN A 306 -13.51 -0.87 34.60
C GLN A 306 -14.44 0.34 34.47
N ASP A 307 -15.56 0.29 35.19
CA ASP A 307 -16.43 1.42 35.50
C ASP A 307 -15.75 2.40 36.47
#